data_AF-A0A4Q0XSG7-F1
#
_entry.id   AF-A0A4Q0XSG7-F1
#
_cell.length_a   1.000
_cell.length_b   1.000
_cell.length_c   1.000
_cell.angle_alpha   90.00
_cell.angle_beta   90.00
_cell.angle_gamma   90.00
#
_symmetry.space_group_name_H-M   'P 1'
#
loop_
_entity.id
_entity.type
_entity.pdbx_description
1 polymer ?
#
loop_
_entity_poly.entity_id
_entity_poly.type
_entity_poly.pdbx_seq_one_letter_code
_entity_poly.pdbx_strand_id
1 'polypeptide(L)'
;MDLTASQTAKYVGLSRQTINHYYKIMRAALPQEMVDKPIKSLSVGYMIIQNQAYFYAKQEENYFYIEMNSSLFNDLYETYLFPLTHHTKANCIRLIYNAYTQKYISLGYFRHDLALNDFISTRLKKFRGLKKESHALHFKESILRFNHTQKELQKMLSLKLGLQN
;
A
#
# COMPACT_ATOMS: atom_id res chain seq x y z
N MET A 1 -9.34 -13.70 -8.52
CA MET A 1 -9.34 -12.91 -9.78
C MET A 1 -9.94 -11.55 -9.49
N ASP A 2 -9.22 -10.44 -9.72
CA ASP A 2 -9.74 -9.08 -9.52
C ASP A 2 -10.72 -8.71 -10.65
N LEU A 3 -12.02 -8.73 -10.34
CA LEU A 3 -13.09 -8.31 -11.26
C LEU A 3 -13.28 -6.80 -11.19
N THR A 4 -13.47 -6.17 -12.34
CA THR A 4 -13.91 -4.78 -12.43
C THR A 4 -15.39 -4.65 -12.07
N ALA A 5 -15.82 -3.46 -11.65
CA ALA A 5 -17.22 -3.24 -11.31
C ALA A 5 -18.18 -3.57 -12.47
N SER A 6 -17.77 -3.33 -13.72
CA SER A 6 -18.55 -3.70 -14.90
C SER A 6 -18.67 -5.22 -15.07
N GLN A 7 -17.60 -5.97 -14.82
CA GLN A 7 -17.62 -7.43 -14.90
C GLN A 7 -18.51 -8.03 -13.81
N THR A 8 -18.37 -7.55 -12.57
CA THR A 8 -19.21 -8.01 -11.46
C THR A 8 -20.66 -7.61 -11.64
N ALA A 9 -20.94 -6.39 -12.10
CA ALA A 9 -22.30 -5.93 -12.43
C ALA A 9 -23.00 -6.90 -13.39
N LYS A 10 -22.30 -7.34 -14.45
CA LYS A 10 -22.81 -8.34 -15.40
C LYS A 10 -23.09 -9.69 -14.73
N TYR A 11 -22.24 -10.10 -13.80
CA TYR A 11 -22.37 -11.40 -13.12
C TYR A 11 -23.51 -11.43 -12.10
N VAL A 12 -23.74 -10.34 -11.36
CA VAL A 12 -24.74 -10.31 -10.27
C VAL A 12 -26.05 -9.59 -10.65
N GLY A 13 -26.15 -9.05 -11.87
CA GLY A 13 -27.36 -8.34 -12.32
C GLY A 13 -27.60 -6.98 -11.64
N LEU A 14 -26.56 -6.35 -11.08
CA LEU A 14 -26.65 -5.03 -10.43
C LEU A 14 -26.03 -3.94 -11.30
N SER A 15 -26.40 -2.68 -11.05
CA SER A 15 -25.78 -1.55 -11.76
C SER A 15 -24.28 -1.43 -11.45
N ARG A 16 -23.50 -0.95 -12.41
CA ARG A 16 -22.06 -0.65 -12.21
C ARG A 16 -21.85 0.34 -11.06
N GLN A 17 -22.76 1.31 -10.89
CA GLN A 17 -22.71 2.29 -9.79
C GLN A 17 -22.86 1.60 -8.44
N THR A 18 -23.83 0.69 -8.29
CA THR A 18 -24.06 -0.10 -7.08
C THR A 18 -22.84 -0.96 -6.74
N ILE A 19 -22.26 -1.64 -7.73
CA ILE A 19 -21.04 -2.45 -7.49
C ILE A 19 -19.86 -1.58 -7.08
N ASN A 20 -19.66 -0.43 -7.72
CA ASN A 20 -18.61 0.51 -7.32
C ASN A 20 -18.81 0.99 -5.87
N HIS A 21 -20.05 1.26 -5.48
CA HIS A 21 -20.39 1.63 -4.10
C HIS A 21 -20.02 0.51 -3.12
N TYR A 22 -20.41 -0.74 -3.39
CA TYR A 22 -20.04 -1.88 -2.56
C TYR A 22 -18.53 -2.11 -2.49
N TYR A 23 -17.82 -2.01 -3.61
CA TYR A 23 -16.35 -2.09 -3.60
C TYR A 23 -15.71 -0.99 -2.74
N LYS A 24 -16.28 0.21 -2.72
CA LYS A 24 -15.81 1.28 -1.84
C LYS A 24 -16.01 0.92 -0.37
N ILE A 25 -17.19 0.39 0.00
CA ILE A 25 -17.47 -0.09 1.36
C ILE A 25 -16.51 -1.19 1.76
N MET A 26 -16.36 -2.23 0.92
CA MET A 26 -15.47 -3.35 1.21
C MET A 26 -14.02 -2.88 1.39
N ARG A 27 -13.52 -1.98 0.54
CA ARG A 27 -12.17 -1.42 0.68
C ARG A 27 -11.98 -0.64 1.97
N ALA A 28 -12.98 0.15 2.36
CA ALA A 28 -12.93 0.92 3.60
C ALA A 28 -13.01 0.02 4.84
N ALA A 29 -13.66 -1.14 4.74
CA ALA A 29 -13.76 -2.11 5.82
C ALA A 29 -12.48 -2.94 6.03
N LEU A 30 -11.65 -3.10 4.99
CA LEU A 30 -10.39 -3.84 5.09
C LEU A 30 -9.42 -3.15 6.06
N PRO A 31 -8.68 -3.91 6.88
CA PRO A 31 -7.62 -3.34 7.71
C PRO A 31 -6.54 -2.72 6.82
N GLN A 32 -5.91 -1.65 7.31
CA GLN A 32 -4.80 -1.02 6.62
C GLN A 32 -3.49 -1.47 7.27
N GLU A 33 -2.60 -2.05 6.48
CA GLU A 33 -1.25 -2.36 6.92
C GLU A 33 -0.41 -1.10 6.88
N MET A 34 -0.29 -0.46 8.03
CA MET A 34 0.39 0.81 8.20
C MET A 34 1.42 0.70 9.30
N VAL A 35 2.48 1.49 9.18
CA VAL A 35 3.47 1.66 10.24
C VAL A 35 3.34 3.07 10.78
N ASP A 36 2.95 3.17 12.04
CA ASP A 36 2.86 4.41 12.80
C ASP A 36 3.94 4.52 13.88
N LYS A 37 4.56 3.40 14.26
CA LYS A 37 5.60 3.31 15.29
C LYS A 37 6.98 3.04 14.68
N PRO A 38 8.07 3.46 15.34
CA PRO A 38 9.42 3.12 14.91
C PRO A 38 9.64 1.60 14.87
N ILE A 39 10.16 1.11 13.75
CA ILE A 39 10.54 -0.30 13.58
C ILE A 39 12.06 -0.40 13.64
N LYS A 40 12.57 -1.37 14.41
CA LYS A 40 14.01 -1.57 14.64
C LYS A 40 14.82 -1.62 13.34
N SER A 41 14.33 -2.31 12.32
CA SER A 41 14.96 -2.41 11.00
C SER A 41 13.89 -2.51 9.92
N LEU A 42 13.99 -1.66 8.91
CA LEU A 42 13.07 -1.65 7.78
C LEU A 42 13.76 -1.18 6.51
N SER A 43 13.20 -1.54 5.35
CA SER A 43 13.56 -0.92 4.08
C SER A 43 12.43 -0.02 3.63
N VAL A 44 12.69 1.23 3.24
CA VAL A 44 11.67 2.11 2.64
C VAL A 44 11.84 2.14 1.14
N GLY A 45 10.75 1.93 0.42
CA GLY A 45 10.66 2.14 -1.02
C GLY A 45 9.55 3.13 -1.39
N TYR A 46 9.48 3.44 -2.67
CA TYR A 46 8.41 4.27 -3.21
C TYR A 46 7.94 3.79 -4.57
N MET A 47 6.72 4.21 -4.93
CA MET A 47 6.12 4.02 -6.24
C MET A 47 5.48 5.33 -6.71
N ILE A 48 5.67 5.67 -7.98
CA ILE A 48 5.00 6.82 -8.58
C ILE A 48 3.70 6.35 -9.22
N ILE A 49 2.58 6.93 -8.80
CA ILE A 49 1.25 6.71 -9.38
C ILE A 49 0.68 8.06 -9.79
N GLN A 50 0.46 8.25 -11.09
CA GLN A 50 -0.04 9.51 -11.67
C GLN A 50 0.69 10.76 -11.14
N ASN A 51 2.03 10.72 -11.19
CA ASN A 51 2.91 11.82 -10.77
C ASN A 51 2.92 12.14 -9.27
N GLN A 52 2.43 11.22 -8.42
CA GLN A 52 2.53 11.31 -6.97
C GLN A 52 3.30 10.10 -6.42
N ALA A 53 4.25 10.36 -5.51
CA ALA A 53 5.01 9.33 -4.83
C ALA A 53 4.22 8.74 -3.64
N TYR A 54 4.13 7.42 -3.59
CA TYR A 54 3.56 6.65 -2.49
C TYR A 54 4.67 5.83 -1.86
N PHE A 55 4.86 5.97 -0.55
CA PHE A 55 5.94 5.32 0.18
C PHE A 55 5.44 4.09 0.93
N TYR A 56 6.32 3.09 1.05
CA TYR A 56 6.04 1.86 1.77
C TYR A 56 7.28 1.39 2.53
N ALA A 57 7.08 0.82 3.71
CA ALA A 57 8.09 0.09 4.46
C ALA A 57 8.00 -1.40 4.11
N LYS A 58 9.15 -2.08 4.02
CA LYS A 58 9.26 -3.53 3.99
C LYS A 58 9.94 -3.98 5.27
N GLN A 59 9.30 -4.89 6.00
CA GLN A 59 9.86 -5.57 7.16
C GLN A 59 9.70 -7.07 6.92
N GLU A 60 10.81 -7.81 6.93
CA GLU A 60 10.84 -9.22 6.56
C GLU A 60 10.19 -9.43 5.18
N GLU A 61 9.09 -10.19 5.10
CA GLU A 61 8.35 -10.46 3.85
C GLU A 61 7.11 -9.55 3.66
N ASN A 62 6.78 -8.72 4.65
CA ASN A 62 5.58 -7.90 4.64
C ASN A 62 5.87 -6.46 4.25
N TYR A 63 4.92 -5.87 3.52
CA TYR A 63 4.94 -4.47 3.12
C TYR A 63 3.89 -3.68 3.90
N PHE A 64 4.19 -2.42 4.18
CA PHE A 64 3.31 -1.55 4.94
C PHE A 64 3.30 -0.17 4.33
N TYR A 65 2.13 0.44 4.28
CA TYR A 65 1.99 1.80 3.80
C TYR A 65 2.53 2.81 4.82
N ILE A 66 3.26 3.82 4.33
CA ILE A 66 3.68 4.97 5.13
C ILE A 66 2.74 6.13 4.77
N GLU A 67 1.88 6.52 5.72
CA GLU A 67 0.96 7.64 5.54
C GLU A 67 1.71 8.96 5.48
N MET A 68 1.37 9.81 4.51
CA MET A 68 2.01 11.12 4.33
C MET A 68 1.85 12.05 5.55
N ASN A 69 0.84 11.81 6.38
CA ASN A 69 0.59 12.60 7.59
C ASN A 69 1.05 11.88 8.88
N SER A 70 1.79 10.76 8.78
CA SER A 70 2.29 10.04 9.95
C SER A 70 3.55 10.68 10.53
N SER A 71 3.78 10.47 11.84
CA SER A 71 5.05 10.85 12.50
C SER A 71 6.24 10.24 11.77
N LEU A 72 6.16 8.94 11.44
CA LEU A 72 7.22 8.24 10.74
C LEU A 72 7.55 8.88 9.38
N PHE A 73 6.54 9.32 8.62
CA PHE A 73 6.79 10.01 7.37
C PHE A 73 7.55 11.32 7.60
N ASN A 74 7.08 12.15 8.53
CA ASN A 74 7.71 13.43 8.84
C ASN A 74 9.17 13.25 9.31
N ASP A 75 9.44 12.24 10.13
CA ASP A 75 10.78 11.93 10.64
C ASP A 75 11.75 11.49 9.53
N LEU A 76 11.23 10.82 8.50
CA LEU A 76 12.02 10.25 7.42
C LEU A 76 12.11 11.14 6.18
N TYR A 77 11.17 12.06 5.97
CA TYR A 77 10.92 12.65 4.66
C TYR A 77 12.13 13.41 4.12
N GLU A 78 12.56 14.47 4.81
CA GLU A 78 13.66 15.33 4.36
C GLU A 78 14.99 14.58 4.28
N THR A 79 15.26 13.74 5.28
CA THR A 79 16.56 13.07 5.41
C THR A 79 16.74 11.93 4.40
N TYR A 80 15.67 11.17 4.12
CA TYR A 80 15.78 9.91 3.39
C TYR A 80 14.84 9.80 2.19
N LEU A 81 13.56 10.16 2.35
CA LEU A 81 12.55 9.89 1.32
C LEU A 81 12.63 10.85 0.14
N PHE A 82 12.79 12.15 0.40
CA PHE A 82 12.95 13.15 -0.64
C PHE A 82 14.20 12.88 -1.50
N PRO A 83 15.40 12.64 -0.93
CA PRO A 83 16.56 12.21 -1.71
C PRO A 83 16.33 10.91 -2.48
N LEU A 84 15.63 9.94 -1.89
CA LEU A 84 15.33 8.67 -2.55
C LEU A 84 14.53 8.86 -3.85
N THR A 85 13.55 9.77 -3.86
CA THR A 85 12.72 10.02 -5.05
C THR A 85 13.48 10.62 -6.23
N HIS A 86 14.64 11.23 -5.98
CA HIS A 86 15.51 11.83 -6.99
C HIS A 86 16.72 10.94 -7.34
N HIS A 87 16.82 9.76 -6.71
CA HIS A 87 17.95 8.88 -6.89
C HIS A 87 17.82 8.06 -8.18
N THR A 88 18.83 8.11 -9.06
CA THR A 88 18.76 7.48 -10.39
C THR A 88 18.94 5.96 -10.38
N LYS A 89 19.71 5.42 -9.41
CA LYS A 89 20.12 4.01 -9.37
C LYS A 89 19.45 3.17 -8.28
N ALA A 90 18.69 3.80 -7.38
CA ALA A 90 18.13 3.16 -6.19
C ALA A 90 16.69 3.59 -6.04
N ASN A 91 15.85 2.64 -5.65
CA ASN A 91 14.42 2.84 -5.39
C ASN A 91 14.07 2.48 -3.94
N CYS A 92 15.05 2.04 -3.15
CA CYS A 92 14.89 1.73 -1.74
C CYS A 92 16.08 2.21 -0.89
N ILE A 93 15.82 2.41 0.40
CA ILE A 93 16.82 2.68 1.44
C ILE A 93 16.60 1.72 2.61
N ARG A 94 17.68 1.19 3.19
CA ARG A 94 17.61 0.38 4.42
C ARG A 94 17.91 1.26 5.63
N LEU A 95 17.04 1.20 6.63
CA LEU A 95 17.09 2.01 7.84
C LEU A 95 17.10 1.12 9.09
N ILE A 96 17.87 1.53 10.10
CA ILE A 96 17.85 0.97 11.45
C ILE A 96 17.48 2.06 12.43
N TYR A 97 16.50 1.78 13.30
CA TYR A 97 16.11 2.69 14.36
C TYR A 97 17.02 2.53 15.59
N ASN A 98 17.62 3.64 16.01
CA ASN A 98 18.38 3.71 17.25
C ASN A 98 17.45 4.20 18.38
N ALA A 99 17.14 3.29 19.31
CA ALA A 99 16.26 3.59 20.45
C ALA A 99 16.82 4.63 21.42
N TYR A 100 18.15 4.76 21.51
CA TYR A 100 18.81 5.73 22.40
C TYR A 100 18.71 7.15 21.86
N THR A 101 18.96 7.34 20.57
CA THR A 101 18.91 8.66 19.93
C THR A 101 17.54 8.99 19.34
N GLN A 102 16.62 8.03 19.36
CA GLN A 102 15.28 8.10 18.76
C GLN A 102 15.31 8.51 17.28
N LYS A 103 16.33 8.05 16.55
CA LYS A 103 16.55 8.40 15.14
C LYS A 103 16.87 7.18 14.32
N TYR A 104 16.50 7.24 13.04
CA TYR A 104 16.94 6.25 12.07
C TYR A 104 18.37 6.55 11.60
N ILE A 105 19.07 5.49 11.21
CA ILE A 105 20.38 5.53 10.58
C ILE A 105 20.26 4.76 9.25
N SER A 106 20.73 5.35 8.16
CA SER A 106 20.76 4.71 6.86
C SER A 106 21.91 3.70 6.77
N LEU A 107 21.59 2.45 6.42
CA LEU A 107 22.57 1.43 6.05
C LEU A 107 22.97 1.50 4.58
N GLY A 108 22.20 2.22 3.75
CA GLY A 108 22.52 2.45 2.35
C GLY A 108 21.30 2.44 1.43
N TYR A 109 21.48 3.05 0.27
CA TYR A 109 20.54 3.05 -0.85
C TYR A 109 20.81 1.84 -1.74
N PHE A 110 19.75 1.17 -2.19
CA PHE A 110 19.87 -0.01 -3.03
C PHE A 110 18.67 -0.15 -3.97
N ARG A 111 18.82 -1.04 -4.95
CA ARG A 111 17.74 -1.40 -5.86
C ARG A 111 17.04 -2.63 -5.30
N HIS A 112 15.78 -2.48 -4.91
CA HIS A 112 14.94 -3.59 -4.47
C HIS A 112 14.16 -4.16 -5.66
N ASP A 113 13.77 -5.44 -5.52
CA ASP A 113 12.83 -6.13 -6.39
C ASP A 113 11.54 -5.31 -6.60
N LEU A 114 11.05 -5.34 -7.83
CA LEU A 114 9.86 -4.63 -8.30
C LEU A 114 8.57 -5.43 -8.09
N ALA A 115 8.61 -6.63 -7.51
CA ALA A 115 7.44 -7.50 -7.32
C ALA A 115 6.18 -6.76 -6.79
N LEU A 116 6.31 -5.95 -5.73
CA LEU A 116 5.18 -5.15 -5.23
C LEU A 116 4.74 -4.10 -6.27
N ASN A 117 5.68 -3.37 -6.86
CA ASN A 117 5.38 -2.33 -7.86
C ASN A 117 4.70 -2.92 -9.11
N ASP A 118 5.13 -4.09 -9.56
CA ASP A 118 4.56 -4.82 -10.70
C ASP A 118 3.16 -5.34 -10.38
N PHE A 119 2.96 -5.86 -9.17
CA PHE A 119 1.65 -6.26 -8.67
C PHE A 119 0.67 -5.08 -8.66
N ILE A 120 1.06 -3.96 -8.05
CA ILE A 120 0.24 -2.75 -7.96
C ILE A 120 -0.04 -2.19 -9.36
N SER A 121 0.98 -2.11 -10.23
CA SER A 121 0.82 -1.61 -11.60
C SER A 121 -0.16 -2.44 -12.41
N THR A 122 -0.04 -3.77 -12.35
CA THR A 122 -0.93 -4.71 -13.05
C THR A 122 -2.37 -4.55 -12.57
N ARG A 123 -2.55 -4.34 -11.27
CA ARG A 123 -3.85 -4.11 -10.66
C ARG A 123 -4.45 -2.78 -11.08
N LEU A 124 -3.71 -1.68 -10.97
CA LEU A 124 -4.16 -0.33 -11.31
C LEU A 124 -4.54 -0.19 -12.80
N LYS A 125 -3.87 -0.92 -13.72
CA LYS A 125 -4.24 -0.97 -15.15
C LYS A 125 -5.68 -1.40 -15.40
N LYS A 126 -6.30 -2.16 -14.48
CA LYS A 126 -7.71 -2.60 -14.56
C LYS A 126 -8.70 -1.50 -14.16
N PHE A 127 -8.24 -0.50 -13.42
CA PHE A 127 -9.05 0.59 -12.90
C PHE A 127 -8.73 1.91 -13.62
N ARG A 128 -8.80 1.92 -14.96
CA ARG A 128 -8.59 3.16 -15.75
C ARG A 128 -9.64 4.21 -15.35
N GLY A 129 -9.20 5.43 -15.06
CA GLY A 129 -10.07 6.56 -14.68
C GLY A 129 -10.40 6.67 -13.18
N LEU A 130 -9.59 6.10 -12.29
CA LEU A 130 -9.72 6.36 -10.85
C LEU A 130 -9.53 7.85 -10.53
N LYS A 131 -10.36 8.35 -9.61
CA LYS A 131 -10.15 9.67 -9.01
C LYS A 131 -8.86 9.65 -8.18
N LYS A 132 -8.14 10.77 -8.17
CA LYS A 132 -6.88 10.93 -7.40
C LYS A 132 -7.04 10.54 -5.93
N GLU A 133 -8.14 10.98 -5.31
CA GLU A 133 -8.52 10.67 -3.92
C GLU A 133 -8.59 9.17 -3.62
N SER A 134 -8.86 8.33 -4.63
CA SER A 134 -8.96 6.88 -4.47
C SER A 134 -7.62 6.17 -4.57
N HIS A 135 -6.55 6.80 -5.10
CA HIS A 135 -5.28 6.11 -5.31
C HIS A 135 -4.63 5.63 -4.01
N ALA A 136 -4.65 6.44 -2.96
CA ALA A 136 -4.16 6.04 -1.64
C ALA A 136 -4.90 4.79 -1.12
N LEU A 137 -6.23 4.76 -1.25
CA LEU A 137 -7.04 3.60 -0.84
C LEU A 137 -6.71 2.36 -1.67
N HIS A 138 -6.54 2.51 -2.99
CA HIS A 138 -6.15 1.41 -3.87
C HIS A 138 -4.73 0.92 -3.57
N PHE A 139 -3.80 1.82 -3.25
CA PHE A 139 -2.43 1.47 -2.89
C PHE A 139 -2.40 0.66 -1.60
N LYS A 140 -3.04 1.17 -0.54
CA LYS A 140 -3.21 0.46 0.74
C LYS A 140 -3.86 -0.92 0.58
N GLU A 141 -4.95 -1.00 -0.19
CA GLU A 141 -5.60 -2.28 -0.48
C GLU A 141 -4.66 -3.24 -1.23
N SER A 142 -3.81 -2.71 -2.12
CA SER A 142 -2.90 -3.55 -2.91
C SER A 142 -1.76 -4.09 -2.05
N ILE A 143 -1.25 -3.31 -1.09
CA ILE A 143 -0.30 -3.80 -0.08
C ILE A 143 -0.93 -4.95 0.71
N LEU A 144 -2.14 -4.75 1.24
CA LEU A 144 -2.86 -5.79 1.99
C LEU A 144 -3.04 -7.07 1.16
N ARG A 145 -3.40 -6.94 -0.12
CA ARG A 145 -3.55 -8.09 -1.02
C ARG A 145 -2.24 -8.78 -1.39
N PHE A 146 -1.13 -8.05 -1.33
CA PHE A 146 0.19 -8.61 -1.60
C PHE A 146 0.67 -9.45 -0.40
N ASN A 147 0.44 -8.96 0.82
CA ASN A 147 0.85 -9.64 2.04
C ASN A 147 -0.02 -10.86 2.39
N HIS A 148 -1.27 -10.91 1.93
CA HIS A 148 -2.23 -11.93 2.35
C HIS A 148 -2.77 -12.79 1.21
N THR A 149 -3.05 -14.04 1.55
CA THR A 149 -3.78 -14.96 0.68
C THR A 149 -5.25 -14.54 0.53
N GLN A 150 -5.88 -15.01 -0.54
CA GLN A 150 -7.30 -14.74 -0.78
C GLN A 150 -8.21 -15.24 0.37
N LYS A 151 -7.84 -16.34 1.04
CA LYS A 151 -8.61 -16.91 2.16
C LYS A 151 -8.55 -16.00 3.39
N GLU A 152 -7.39 -15.43 3.68
CA GLU A 152 -7.21 -14.49 4.79
C GLU A 152 -7.98 -13.20 4.55
N LEU A 153 -7.90 -12.65 3.32
CA LEU A 153 -8.67 -11.46 2.94
C LEU A 153 -10.18 -11.66 3.10
N GLN A 154 -10.70 -12.82 2.68
CA GLN A 154 -12.11 -13.16 2.86
C GLN A 154 -12.50 -13.23 4.33
N LYS A 155 -11.67 -13.85 5.17
CA LYS A 155 -11.87 -13.93 6.62
C LYS A 155 -11.87 -12.54 7.27
N MET A 156 -10.92 -11.67 6.88
CA MET A 156 -10.85 -10.29 7.40
C MET A 156 -12.11 -9.50 7.03
N LEU A 157 -12.57 -9.62 5.78
CA LEU A 157 -13.75 -8.91 5.30
C LEU A 157 -15.03 -9.43 5.96
N SER A 158 -15.20 -10.75 6.12
CA SER A 158 -16.38 -11.33 6.75
C SER A 158 -16.50 -10.92 8.22
N LEU A 159 -15.38 -10.97 8.97
CA LEU A 159 -15.31 -10.50 10.34
C LEU A 159 -15.71 -9.02 10.47
N LYS A 160 -15.22 -8.17 9.56
CA LYS A 160 -15.51 -6.72 9.58
C LYS A 160 -16.93 -6.37 9.18
N LEU A 161 -17.56 -7.18 8.33
CA LEU A 161 -18.95 -6.98 7.89
C LEU A 161 -19.98 -7.68 8.79
N GLY A 162 -19.56 -8.34 9.87
CA GLY A 162 -20.47 -9.08 10.75
C GLY A 162 -21.10 -10.30 10.08
N LEU A 163 -20.51 -10.79 8.99
CA LEU A 163 -20.97 -11.96 8.25
C LEU A 163 -20.33 -13.20 8.87
N GLN A 164 -20.80 -13.62 10.04
CA GLN A 164 -20.44 -14.91 10.63
C GLN A 164 -21.49 -15.96 10.24
N ASN A 165 -21.06 -16.98 9.49
CA ASN A 165 -21.65 -18.30 9.49
C ASN A 165 -20.70 -19.22 10.26
#